data_AF-A0A3N1V4C7-F1
#
_entry.id   AF-A0A3N1V4C7-F1
#
_cell.length_a   1.000
_cell.length_b   1.000
_cell.length_c   1.000
_cell.angle_alpha   90.00
_cell.angle_beta   90.00
_cell.angle_gamma   90.00
#
_symmetry.space_group_name_H-M   'P 1'
#
loop_
_entity.id
_entity.type
_entity.pdbx_description
1 polymer ?
#
loop_
_entity_poly.entity_id
_entity_poly.type
_entity_poly.pdbx_seq_one_letter_code
_entity_poly.pdbx_strand_id
1 'polypeptide(L)'
;MLLNKAYSGYQMFKGEPVLDGNGHPRRIAPEMWGYADHVALEAKLSAMPRENWNPKGAQFLTDRFLCGHCHYRGYRIAKASYGCRTDHEGHAAPTILVVILDEIAEDWFLVAYGQGDVWETVFEPGNGVAARIAEVEASRARLRSDREAGLYDSPDDAEWFKSRYRDMGSELTKLRAEPDRPGGLVHRPTGETVEDVWNRLDVVGRNEMLAAFDIKVTLWNTKAPRRWFAGRVHGPERDPNSVPKQPHA
;
A
#
# COMPACT_ATOMS: atom_id res chain seq x y z
N MET A 1 11.57 -0.37 -18.56
CA MET A 1 11.08 0.76 -19.37
C MET A 1 10.88 2.01 -18.50
N LEU A 2 10.06 1.95 -17.44
CA LEU A 2 9.74 3.10 -16.57
C LEU A 2 10.92 3.83 -15.88
N LEU A 3 12.05 3.15 -15.66
CA LEU A 3 13.26 3.72 -15.04
C LEU A 3 14.22 4.39 -16.04
N ASN A 4 13.82 4.54 -17.30
CA ASN A 4 14.66 5.21 -18.26
C ASN A 4 14.58 6.74 -18.06
N LYS A 5 15.68 7.33 -17.61
CA LYS A 5 15.81 8.78 -17.38
C LYS A 5 15.55 9.62 -18.64
N ALA A 6 15.60 9.05 -19.85
CA ALA A 6 15.25 9.75 -21.09
C ALA A 6 13.79 10.29 -21.10
N TYR A 7 12.88 9.73 -20.31
CA TYR A 7 11.49 10.21 -20.22
C TYR A 7 11.34 11.58 -19.52
N SER A 8 12.39 12.08 -18.88
CA SER A 8 12.47 13.45 -18.36
C SER A 8 12.79 14.50 -19.43
N GLY A 9 12.96 14.10 -20.70
CA GLY A 9 13.18 14.99 -21.84
C GLY A 9 14.64 15.40 -22.06
N TYR A 10 15.57 14.93 -21.22
CA TYR A 10 17.01 15.15 -21.38
C TYR A 10 17.65 14.18 -22.37
N GLN A 11 18.66 14.67 -23.08
CA GLN A 11 19.53 13.83 -23.89
C GLN A 11 20.44 13.03 -22.96
N MET A 12 20.37 11.71 -23.06
CA MET A 12 21.15 10.81 -22.20
C MET A 12 22.25 10.11 -23.01
N PHE A 13 23.43 9.92 -22.42
CA PHE A 13 24.49 9.06 -22.93
C PHE A 13 25.04 8.19 -21.80
N LYS A 14 25.01 6.86 -21.97
CA LYS A 14 25.42 5.87 -20.95
C LYS A 14 24.76 6.07 -19.58
N GLY A 15 23.52 6.56 -19.54
CA GLY A 15 22.75 6.74 -18.31
C GLY A 15 22.91 8.10 -17.62
N GLU A 16 23.81 8.95 -18.13
CA GLU A 16 24.04 10.32 -17.62
C GLU A 16 23.50 11.38 -18.60
N PRO A 17 22.99 12.52 -18.11
CA PRO A 17 22.55 13.60 -18.97
C PRO A 17 23.74 14.24 -19.68
N VAL A 18 23.59 14.44 -20.99
CA VAL A 18 24.56 15.18 -21.80
C VAL A 18 24.44 16.66 -21.45
N LEU A 19 25.55 17.27 -21.04
CA LEU A 19 25.61 18.68 -20.70
C LEU A 19 25.81 19.55 -21.94
N ASP A 20 25.24 20.75 -21.92
CA ASP A 20 25.46 21.79 -22.92
C ASP A 20 26.74 22.60 -22.63
N GLY A 21 27.02 23.60 -23.46
CA GLY A 21 28.20 24.46 -23.33
C GLY A 21 28.25 25.30 -22.05
N ASN A 22 27.14 25.40 -21.30
CA ASN A 22 27.03 26.12 -20.04
C ASN A 22 27.04 25.18 -18.83
N GLY A 23 27.17 23.87 -19.06
CA GLY A 23 27.16 22.85 -17.99
C GLY A 23 25.76 22.45 -17.55
N HIS A 24 24.71 22.83 -18.27
CA HIS A 24 23.34 22.42 -17.96
C HIS A 24 22.91 21.19 -18.78
N PRO A 25 22.07 20.29 -18.24
CA PRO A 25 21.54 19.16 -18.98
C PRO A 25 20.79 19.58 -20.25
N ARG A 26 21.19 19.02 -21.39
CA ARG A 26 20.61 19.35 -22.70
C ARG A 26 19.25 18.69 -22.88
N ARG A 27 18.21 19.50 -23.05
CA ARG A 27 16.81 19.04 -23.28
C ARG A 27 16.52 18.92 -24.78
N ILE A 28 15.93 17.80 -25.20
CA ILE A 28 15.63 17.49 -26.62
C ILE A 28 14.14 17.26 -26.88
N ALA A 29 13.36 17.00 -25.84
CA ALA A 29 11.91 16.81 -25.95
C ALA A 29 11.20 17.38 -24.71
N PRO A 30 9.90 17.70 -24.80
CA PRO A 30 9.06 17.93 -23.63
C PRO A 30 9.12 16.72 -22.68
N GLU A 31 9.10 16.96 -21.38
CA GLU A 31 9.05 15.87 -20.40
C GLU A 31 7.68 15.19 -20.41
N MET A 32 7.66 13.86 -20.29
CA MET A 32 6.40 13.15 -20.02
C MET A 32 6.04 13.18 -18.53
N TRP A 33 7.06 13.20 -17.66
CA TRP A 33 6.91 13.41 -16.23
C TRP A 33 8.16 14.13 -15.70
N GLY A 34 8.01 14.84 -14.58
CA GLY A 34 9.08 15.64 -14.01
C GLY A 34 10.29 14.81 -13.57
N TYR A 35 11.46 15.45 -13.51
CA TYR A 35 12.67 14.81 -12.96
C TYR A 35 12.48 14.35 -11.51
N ALA A 36 11.77 15.15 -10.70
CA ALA A 36 11.43 14.80 -9.32
C ALA A 36 10.56 13.54 -9.23
N ASP A 37 9.57 13.41 -10.12
CA ASP A 37 8.69 12.23 -10.18
C ASP A 37 9.47 10.97 -10.60
N HIS A 38 10.44 11.14 -11.50
CA HIS A 38 11.29 10.04 -11.93
C HIS A 38 12.19 9.52 -10.81
N VAL A 39 12.78 10.42 -10.01
CA VAL A 39 13.58 10.05 -8.83
C VAL A 39 12.70 9.35 -7.78
N ALA A 40 11.49 9.84 -7.54
CA ALA A 40 10.54 9.20 -6.64
C ALA A 40 10.13 7.79 -7.12
N LEU A 41 9.92 7.62 -8.43
CA LEU A 41 9.63 6.33 -9.05
C LEU A 41 10.81 5.36 -8.93
N GLU A 42 12.04 5.83 -9.16
CA GLU A 42 13.26 5.04 -9.02
C GLU A 42 13.46 4.57 -7.57
N ALA A 43 13.27 5.46 -6.58
CA ALA A 43 13.32 5.11 -5.17
C ALA A 43 12.30 4.02 -4.81
N LYS A 44 11.06 4.14 -5.30
CA LYS A 44 9.99 3.18 -5.02
C LYS A 44 10.21 1.82 -5.68
N LEU A 45 10.69 1.80 -6.92
CA LEU A 45 10.93 0.55 -7.67
C LEU A 45 12.24 -0.15 -7.30
N SER A 46 13.26 0.58 -6.84
CA SER A 46 14.51 -0.01 -6.35
C SER A 46 14.39 -0.58 -4.94
N ALA A 47 13.49 -0.05 -4.12
CA ALA A 47 13.15 -0.59 -2.81
C ALA A 47 12.32 -1.89 -2.88
N MET A 48 11.70 -2.19 -4.03
CA MET A 48 10.97 -3.44 -4.23
C MET A 48 11.95 -4.57 -4.60
N PRO A 49 11.98 -5.69 -3.84
CA PRO A 49 12.71 -6.87 -4.26
C PRO A 49 12.18 -7.29 -5.65
N ARG A 50 13.06 -7.34 -6.64
CA ARG A 50 12.76 -8.05 -7.89
C ARG A 50 12.84 -9.54 -7.61
N GLU A 51 11.84 -10.08 -6.92
CA GLU A 51 11.57 -11.50 -7.05
C GLU A 51 11.29 -11.77 -8.52
N ASN A 52 11.97 -12.78 -9.07
CA ASN A 52 11.68 -13.30 -10.39
C ASN A 52 10.28 -13.91 -10.37
N TRP A 53 9.26 -13.05 -10.37
CA TRP A 53 7.89 -13.47 -10.44
C TRP A 53 7.66 -13.93 -11.87
N ASN A 54 7.65 -15.25 -12.03
CA ASN A 54 7.28 -15.90 -13.26
C ASN A 54 5.76 -16.14 -13.20
N PRO A 55 4.92 -15.30 -13.84
CA PRO A 55 3.46 -15.49 -13.81
C PRO A 55 3.00 -16.74 -14.58
N LYS A 56 3.92 -17.47 -15.23
CA LYS A 56 3.63 -18.72 -15.93
C LYS A 56 3.44 -19.87 -14.94
N GLY A 57 2.39 -19.81 -14.13
CA GLY A 57 2.03 -20.86 -13.18
C GLY A 57 1.35 -20.39 -11.89
N ALA A 58 0.97 -19.12 -11.76
CA ALA A 58 0.21 -18.63 -10.62
C ALA A 58 -1.22 -19.22 -10.66
N GLN A 59 -1.36 -20.42 -10.10
CA GLN A 59 -2.63 -21.08 -9.85
C GLN A 59 -3.20 -20.55 -8.53
N PHE A 60 -4.50 -20.74 -8.35
CA PHE A 60 -5.28 -20.21 -7.24
C PHE A 60 -4.63 -20.42 -5.86
N LEU A 61 -4.14 -21.64 -5.56
CA LEU A 61 -3.51 -21.97 -4.27
C LEU A 61 -1.98 -22.12 -4.31
N THR A 62 -1.31 -21.65 -5.38
CA THR A 62 0.17 -21.67 -5.41
C THR A 62 0.73 -20.94 -4.18
N ASP A 63 1.71 -21.55 -3.52
CA ASP A 63 2.35 -21.09 -2.27
C ASP A 63 1.44 -20.95 -1.03
N ARG A 64 0.15 -21.31 -1.13
CA ARG A 64 -0.79 -21.35 0.00
C ARG A 64 -1.19 -22.75 0.43
N PHE A 65 -0.94 -23.71 -0.45
CA PHE A 65 -1.17 -25.12 -0.16
C PHE A 65 -0.04 -25.72 0.70
N LEU A 66 -0.40 -26.33 1.84
CA LEU A 66 0.50 -27.03 2.76
C LEU A 66 0.14 -28.52 2.89
N CYS A 67 1.16 -29.36 2.97
CA CYS A 67 0.97 -30.77 3.35
C CYS A 67 0.66 -30.87 4.85
N GLY A 68 -0.41 -31.55 5.21
CA GLY A 68 -0.78 -31.80 6.60
C GLY A 68 0.20 -32.72 7.34
N HIS A 69 0.94 -33.58 6.64
CA HIS A 69 1.89 -34.48 7.30
C HIS A 69 3.22 -33.82 7.63
N CYS A 70 3.87 -33.19 6.64
CA CYS A 70 5.22 -32.64 6.78
C CYS A 70 5.26 -31.11 6.84
N HIS A 71 4.13 -30.43 6.63
CA HIS A 71 3.97 -28.97 6.67
C HIS A 71 4.80 -28.19 5.66
N TYR A 72 5.45 -28.89 4.72
CA TYR A 72 6.05 -28.27 3.56
C TYR A 72 4.98 -27.80 2.58
N ARG A 73 5.33 -26.75 1.82
CA ARG A 73 4.51 -26.27 0.71
C ARG A 73 4.31 -27.38 -0.30
N GLY A 74 3.05 -27.59 -0.66
CA GLY A 74 2.70 -28.39 -1.80
C GLY A 74 2.63 -27.53 -3.05
N TYR A 75 2.65 -28.20 -4.19
CA TYR A 75 2.58 -27.57 -5.50
C TYR A 75 1.62 -28.36 -6.37
N ARG A 76 1.24 -27.76 -7.50
CA ARG A 76 0.57 -28.52 -8.55
C ARG A 76 1.55 -29.58 -9.07
N ILE A 77 1.16 -30.84 -8.96
CA ILE A 77 1.85 -32.00 -9.53
C ILE A 77 1.18 -32.38 -10.88
N ALA A 78 1.73 -33.37 -11.58
CA ALA A 78 1.20 -33.81 -12.88
C ALA A 78 -0.28 -34.22 -12.81
N LYS A 79 -1.01 -34.05 -13.93
CA LYS A 79 -2.47 -34.32 -14.09
C LYS A 79 -3.42 -33.45 -13.26
N ALA A 80 -3.10 -32.17 -13.08
CA ALA A 80 -4.02 -31.19 -12.47
C ALA A 80 -4.43 -31.52 -11.02
N SER A 81 -3.48 -32.01 -10.22
CA SER A 81 -3.66 -32.20 -8.78
C SER A 81 -2.68 -31.35 -7.98
N TYR A 82 -3.06 -30.97 -6.77
CA TYR A 82 -2.13 -30.54 -5.74
C TYR A 82 -1.53 -31.74 -5.03
N GLY A 83 -0.24 -31.67 -4.72
CA GLY A 83 0.49 -32.72 -4.01
C GLY A 83 1.66 -32.17 -3.20
N CYS A 84 2.10 -32.95 -2.22
CA CYS A 84 3.28 -32.60 -1.43
C CYS A 84 4.54 -32.64 -2.28
N ARG A 85 5.45 -31.67 -2.07
CA ARG A 85 6.75 -31.66 -2.74
C ARG A 85 7.61 -32.87 -2.40
N THR A 86 7.56 -33.32 -1.14
CA THR A 86 8.42 -34.36 -0.57
C THR A 86 7.76 -35.74 -0.56
N ASP A 87 6.78 -35.98 -1.43
CA ASP A 87 6.09 -37.29 -1.55
C ASP A 87 7.07 -38.46 -1.80
N HIS A 88 8.22 -38.18 -2.41
CA HIS A 88 9.31 -39.14 -2.63
C HIS A 88 10.09 -39.52 -1.35
N GLU A 89 9.87 -38.83 -0.23
CA GLU A 89 10.55 -39.08 1.05
C GLU A 89 9.80 -40.10 1.94
N GLY A 90 8.85 -40.85 1.38
CA GLY A 90 8.28 -42.05 2.02
C GLY A 90 7.16 -41.82 3.04
N HIS A 91 6.57 -40.63 3.08
CA HIS A 91 5.35 -40.38 3.85
C HIS A 91 4.12 -40.39 2.94
N ALA A 92 2.96 -40.80 3.47
CA ALA A 92 1.71 -40.86 2.72
C ALA A 92 1.12 -39.46 2.48
N ALA A 93 1.73 -38.71 1.56
CA ALA A 93 1.31 -37.37 1.19
C ALA A 93 -0.09 -37.39 0.56
N PRO A 94 -1.00 -36.50 0.98
CA PRO A 94 -2.29 -36.41 0.33
C PRO A 94 -2.15 -35.71 -1.02
N THR A 95 -2.96 -36.18 -1.98
CA THR A 95 -3.14 -35.55 -3.29
C THR A 95 -4.61 -35.25 -3.50
N ILE A 96 -4.92 -34.15 -4.17
CA ILE A 96 -6.30 -33.75 -4.47
C ILE A 96 -6.34 -33.04 -5.81
N LEU A 97 -7.43 -33.19 -6.55
CA LEU A 97 -7.61 -32.46 -7.81
C LEU A 97 -7.66 -30.96 -7.54
N VAL A 98 -7.01 -30.18 -8.41
CA VAL A 98 -6.95 -28.71 -8.33
C VAL A 98 -8.35 -28.13 -8.28
N VAL A 99 -9.23 -28.57 -9.20
CA VAL A 99 -10.62 -28.07 -9.28
C VAL A 99 -11.40 -28.24 -7.97
N ILE A 100 -11.18 -29.34 -7.25
CA ILE A 100 -11.89 -29.62 -6.00
C ILE A 100 -11.35 -28.76 -4.87
N LEU A 101 -10.01 -28.66 -4.74
CA LEU A 101 -9.43 -27.89 -3.65
C LEU A 101 -9.66 -26.38 -3.83
N ASP A 102 -9.60 -25.91 -5.08
CA ASP A 102 -9.85 -24.52 -5.41
C ASP A 102 -11.29 -24.11 -5.06
N GLU A 103 -12.28 -24.92 -5.47
CA GLU A 103 -13.70 -24.68 -5.16
C GLU A 103 -13.95 -24.63 -3.64
N ILE A 104 -13.43 -25.61 -2.89
CA ILE A 104 -13.59 -25.66 -1.42
C ILE A 104 -12.96 -24.42 -0.76
N ALA A 105 -11.78 -24.01 -1.21
CA ALA A 105 -11.07 -22.87 -0.63
C ALA A 105 -11.74 -21.54 -1.00
N GLU A 106 -12.25 -21.41 -2.23
CA GLU A 106 -13.04 -20.26 -2.68
C GLU A 106 -14.34 -20.12 -1.87
N ASP A 107 -15.13 -21.19 -1.80
CA ASP A 107 -16.39 -21.20 -1.03
C ASP A 107 -16.16 -20.84 0.43
N TRP A 108 -15.17 -21.47 1.07
CA TRP A 108 -14.84 -21.17 2.45
C TRP A 108 -14.40 -19.71 2.64
N PHE A 109 -13.58 -19.18 1.73
CA PHE A 109 -13.10 -17.81 1.80
C PHE A 109 -14.25 -16.80 1.67
N LEU A 110 -15.15 -17.00 0.71
CA LEU A 110 -16.29 -16.12 0.49
C LEU A 110 -17.32 -16.20 1.63
N VAL A 111 -17.57 -17.39 2.18
CA VAL A 111 -18.43 -17.52 3.36
C VAL A 111 -17.83 -16.82 4.58
N ALA A 112 -16.51 -16.92 4.77
CA ALA A 112 -15.84 -16.35 5.94
C ALA A 112 -15.63 -14.83 5.84
N TYR A 113 -15.27 -14.33 4.66
CA TYR A 113 -14.82 -12.94 4.47
C TYR A 113 -15.61 -12.16 3.44
N GLY A 114 -16.42 -12.81 2.60
CA GLY A 114 -17.05 -12.20 1.43
C GLY A 114 -17.89 -10.97 1.76
N GLN A 115 -18.62 -11.00 2.87
CA GLN A 115 -19.47 -9.89 3.33
C GLN A 115 -18.68 -8.76 4.04
N GLY A 116 -17.36 -8.88 4.17
CA GLY A 116 -16.53 -7.86 4.81
C GLY A 116 -16.36 -6.63 3.91
N ASP A 117 -16.47 -5.44 4.49
CA ASP A 117 -16.19 -4.19 3.79
C ASP A 117 -14.70 -4.07 3.46
N VAL A 118 -14.41 -3.61 2.24
CA VAL A 118 -13.05 -3.23 1.86
C VAL A 118 -12.79 -1.78 2.29
N TRP A 119 -11.64 -1.58 2.94
CA TRP A 119 -11.20 -0.28 3.43
C TRP A 119 -10.02 0.21 2.61
N GLU A 120 -10.03 1.49 2.26
CA GLU A 120 -8.89 2.16 1.64
C GLU A 120 -8.29 3.19 2.59
N THR A 121 -6.97 3.34 2.51
CA THR A 121 -6.23 4.40 3.21
C THR A 121 -5.99 5.53 2.22
N VAL A 122 -6.67 6.66 2.43
CA VAL A 122 -6.56 7.84 1.56
C VAL A 122 -5.88 8.96 2.35
N PHE A 123 -4.95 9.67 1.70
CA PHE A 123 -4.38 10.88 2.28
C PHE A 123 -5.34 12.05 2.06
N GLU A 124 -5.89 12.59 3.14
CA GLU A 124 -6.67 13.82 3.09
C GLU A 124 -5.73 15.01 3.35
N PRO A 125 -5.57 15.94 2.39
CA PRO A 125 -4.77 17.13 2.62
C PRO A 125 -5.47 18.02 3.65
N GLY A 126 -4.70 18.45 4.65
CA GLY A 126 -5.17 19.45 5.60
C GLY A 126 -5.41 20.80 4.92
N ASN A 127 -6.18 21.68 5.55
CA ASN A 127 -6.43 23.02 5.00
C ASN A 127 -5.27 24.01 5.20
N GLY A 128 -4.22 23.61 5.93
CA GLY A 128 -3.01 24.39 6.10
C GLY A 128 -3.21 25.71 6.84
N VAL A 129 -4.34 25.87 7.54
CA VAL A 129 -4.68 27.11 8.26
C VAL A 129 -3.64 27.43 9.31
N ALA A 130 -3.20 26.43 10.09
CA ALA A 130 -2.12 26.62 11.06
C ALA A 130 -0.82 27.16 10.44
N ALA A 131 -0.42 26.64 9.28
CA ALA A 131 0.79 27.09 8.58
C ALA A 131 0.64 28.53 8.06
N ARG A 132 -0.53 28.86 7.49
CA ARG A 132 -0.83 30.23 7.02
C ARG A 132 -0.88 31.24 8.16
N ILE A 133 -1.45 30.87 9.31
CA ILE A 133 -1.43 31.71 10.52
C ILE A 133 0.02 31.99 10.94
N ALA A 134 0.86 30.96 11.01
CA ALA A 134 2.26 31.12 11.40
C ALA A 134 3.04 32.02 10.43
N GLU A 135 2.79 31.91 9.13
CA GLU A 135 3.42 32.75 8.11
C GLU A 135 3.01 34.23 8.24
N VAL A 136 1.71 34.50 8.42
CA VAL A 136 1.21 35.86 8.59
C VAL A 136 1.69 36.46 9.92
N GLU A 137 1.75 35.68 11.00
CA GLU A 137 2.31 36.10 12.29
C GLU A 137 3.80 36.44 12.18
N ALA A 138 4.60 35.59 11.51
CA ALA A 138 6.02 35.84 11.27
C ALA A 138 6.23 37.09 10.41
N SER A 139 5.39 37.32 9.41
CA SER A 139 5.44 38.51 8.55
C SER A 139 5.08 39.78 9.33
N ARG A 140 4.08 39.70 10.21
CA ARG A 140 3.67 40.80 11.10
C ARG A 140 4.73 41.14 12.14
N ALA A 141 5.43 40.12 12.66
CA ALA A 141 6.56 40.31 13.56
C ALA A 141 7.75 40.99 12.87
N ARG A 142 8.10 40.56 11.65
CA ARG A 142 9.13 41.21 10.82
C ARG A 142 8.79 42.68 10.54
N LEU A 143 7.58 42.95 10.07
CA LEU A 143 7.14 44.33 9.78
C LEU A 143 7.21 45.23 11.03
N ARG A 144 6.93 44.69 12.22
CA ARG A 144 7.08 45.43 13.49
C ARG A 144 8.56 45.72 13.80
N SER A 145 9.42 44.72 13.65
CA SER A 145 10.87 44.87 13.83
C SER A 145 11.46 45.89 12.87
N ASP A 146 11.03 45.90 11.61
CA ASP A 146 11.49 46.87 10.61
C ASP A 146 11.11 48.30 11.03
N ARG A 147 9.89 48.47 11.55
CA ARG A 147 9.46 49.76 12.09
C ARG A 147 10.26 50.20 13.33
N GLU A 148 10.56 49.28 14.24
CA GLU A 148 11.40 49.57 15.41
C GLU A 148 12.84 49.94 15.01
N ALA A 149 13.31 49.44 13.86
CA ALA A 149 14.60 49.80 13.27
C ALA A 149 14.60 51.15 12.53
N GLY A 150 13.47 51.88 12.52
CA GLY A 150 13.33 53.18 11.87
C GLY A 150 13.08 53.12 10.35
N LEU A 151 12.87 51.93 9.78
CA LEU A 151 12.25 51.84 8.46
C LEU A 151 10.78 52.25 8.64
N TYR A 152 10.31 53.19 7.81
CA TYR A 152 8.91 53.69 7.82
C TYR A 152 8.55 54.84 8.78
N ASP A 153 9.53 55.66 9.19
CA ASP A 153 9.28 56.85 10.04
C ASP A 153 8.77 58.08 9.28
N SER A 154 8.81 58.09 7.94
CA SER A 154 8.22 59.17 7.15
C SER A 154 6.68 59.16 7.28
N PRO A 155 5.99 60.31 7.14
CA PRO A 155 4.54 60.36 7.26
C PRO A 155 3.79 59.44 6.29
N ASP A 156 4.26 59.33 5.05
CA ASP A 156 3.66 58.49 4.02
C ASP A 156 3.88 57.00 4.31
N ASP A 157 5.07 56.63 4.79
CA ASP A 157 5.39 55.25 5.17
C ASP A 157 4.66 54.82 6.46
N ALA A 158 4.41 55.76 7.37
CA ALA A 158 3.70 55.50 8.60
C ALA A 158 2.25 55.09 8.34
N GLU A 159 1.59 55.69 7.35
CA GLU A 159 0.23 55.32 6.95
C GLU A 159 0.21 53.99 6.19
N TRP A 160 1.19 53.76 5.30
CA TRP A 160 1.36 52.47 4.63
C TRP A 160 1.51 51.32 5.63
N PHE A 161 2.36 51.49 6.65
CA PHE A 161 2.54 50.51 7.72
C PHE A 161 1.23 50.20 8.44
N LYS A 162 0.49 51.23 8.86
CA LYS A 162 -0.79 51.06 9.57
C LYS A 162 -1.79 50.28 8.74
N SER A 163 -1.87 50.61 7.44
CA SER A 163 -2.76 49.93 6.50
C SER A 163 -2.37 48.44 6.38
N ARG A 164 -1.11 48.14 6.05
CA ARG A 164 -0.63 46.75 5.92
C ARG A 164 -0.79 45.93 7.20
N TYR A 165 -0.49 46.53 8.35
CA TYR A 165 -0.61 45.87 9.63
C TYR A 165 -2.06 45.56 10.01
N ARG A 166 -3.01 46.43 9.59
CA ARG A 166 -4.46 46.21 9.74
C ARG A 166 -4.97 45.09 8.82
N ASP A 167 -4.48 45.05 7.59
CA ASP A 167 -4.82 44.02 6.61
C ASP A 167 -4.40 42.63 7.12
N MET A 168 -3.14 42.47 7.55
CA MET A 168 -2.64 41.23 8.15
C MET A 168 -3.41 40.84 9.42
N GLY A 169 -3.83 41.81 10.22
CA GLY A 169 -4.68 41.57 11.40
C GLY A 169 -6.05 41.01 11.01
N SER A 170 -6.66 41.58 9.97
CA SER A 170 -7.95 41.13 9.45
C SER A 170 -7.86 39.74 8.81
N GLU A 171 -6.75 39.44 8.11
CA GLU A 171 -6.46 38.12 7.58
C GLU A 171 -6.32 37.08 8.70
N LEU A 172 -5.58 37.38 9.77
CA LEU A 172 -5.47 36.49 10.93
C LEU A 172 -6.82 36.23 11.59
N THR A 173 -7.69 37.24 11.71
CA THR A 173 -9.05 37.04 12.23
C THR A 173 -9.85 36.08 11.36
N LYS A 174 -9.74 36.19 10.03
CA LYS A 174 -10.41 35.26 9.10
C LYS A 174 -9.85 33.85 9.20
N LEU A 175 -8.52 33.70 9.20
CA LEU A 175 -7.86 32.40 9.28
C LEU A 175 -8.16 31.69 10.61
N ARG A 176 -8.15 32.41 11.73
CA ARG A 176 -8.46 31.84 13.06
C ARG A 176 -9.93 31.45 13.23
N ALA A 177 -10.81 31.98 12.38
CA ALA A 177 -12.22 31.57 12.35
C ALA A 177 -12.43 30.29 11.51
N GLU A 178 -11.48 29.92 10.65
CA GLU A 178 -11.54 28.68 9.89
C GLU A 178 -11.12 27.49 10.78
N PRO A 179 -11.91 26.41 10.86
CA PRO A 179 -11.53 25.21 11.61
C PRO A 179 -10.24 24.61 11.05
N ASP A 180 -9.21 24.46 11.87
CA ASP A 180 -7.99 23.79 11.46
C ASP A 180 -8.27 22.29 11.24
N ARG A 181 -7.87 21.79 10.06
CA ARG A 181 -7.96 20.37 9.73
C ARG A 181 -6.56 19.88 9.40
N PRO A 182 -5.91 19.12 10.30
CA PRO A 182 -4.61 18.56 10.02
C PRO A 182 -4.72 17.55 8.88
N GLY A 183 -3.71 17.53 8.00
CA GLY A 183 -3.61 16.51 6.97
C GLY A 183 -3.25 15.16 7.59
N GLY A 184 -3.78 14.08 7.02
CA GLY A 184 -3.57 12.76 7.59
C GLY A 184 -4.02 11.62 6.68
N LEU A 185 -3.62 10.41 7.06
CA LEU A 185 -4.16 9.19 6.47
C LEU A 185 -5.50 8.88 7.14
N VAL A 186 -6.54 8.76 6.32
CA VAL A 186 -7.89 8.40 6.76
C VAL A 186 -8.23 7.04 6.16
N HIS A 187 -8.74 6.15 7.00
CA HIS A 187 -9.32 4.89 6.56
C HIS A 187 -10.80 5.10 6.28
N ARG A 188 -11.24 4.82 5.07
CA ARG A 188 -12.66 4.91 4.70
C ARG A 188 -13.12 3.65 3.98
N PRO A 189 -14.39 3.24 4.15
CA PRO A 189 -14.94 2.14 3.40
C PRO A 189 -15.02 2.52 1.92
N THR A 190 -14.66 1.59 1.04
CA THR A 190 -14.78 1.79 -0.42
C THR A 190 -16.24 1.66 -0.89
N GLY A 191 -17.10 1.10 -0.03
CA GLY A 191 -18.48 0.73 -0.39
C GLY A 191 -18.57 -0.59 -1.16
N GLU A 192 -17.47 -1.32 -1.28
CA GLU A 192 -17.41 -2.64 -1.90
C GLU A 192 -17.14 -3.70 -0.83
N THR A 193 -17.68 -4.89 -1.03
CA THR A 193 -17.40 -6.06 -0.20
C THR A 193 -16.22 -6.86 -0.76
N VAL A 194 -15.59 -7.71 0.06
CA VAL A 194 -14.53 -8.63 -0.38
C VAL A 194 -15.04 -9.53 -1.51
N GLU A 195 -16.31 -9.95 -1.48
CA GLU A 195 -16.94 -10.74 -2.55
C GLU A 195 -17.04 -9.96 -3.87
N ASP A 196 -17.40 -8.67 -3.82
CA ASP A 196 -17.40 -7.82 -5.02
C ASP A 196 -15.99 -7.70 -5.63
N VAL A 197 -14.97 -7.56 -4.78
CA VAL A 197 -13.58 -7.54 -5.23
C VAL A 197 -13.15 -8.91 -5.75
N TRP A 198 -13.53 -9.99 -5.11
CA TRP A 198 -13.19 -11.35 -5.53
C TRP A 198 -13.70 -11.67 -6.94
N ASN A 199 -14.95 -11.31 -7.21
CA ASN A 199 -15.62 -11.63 -8.46
C ASN A 199 -15.03 -10.90 -9.68
N ARG A 200 -14.36 -9.76 -9.48
CA ARG A 200 -13.65 -9.04 -10.56
C ARG A 200 -12.21 -9.50 -10.80
N LEU A 201 -11.61 -10.23 -9.85
CA LEU A 201 -10.22 -10.65 -9.94
C LEU A 201 -10.06 -11.92 -10.78
N ASP A 202 -8.95 -11.98 -11.50
CA ASP A 202 -8.49 -13.20 -12.15
C ASP A 202 -7.83 -14.15 -11.13
N VAL A 203 -7.40 -15.33 -11.57
CA VAL A 203 -6.81 -16.35 -10.69
C VAL A 203 -5.60 -15.83 -9.91
N VAL A 204 -4.80 -14.94 -10.53
CA VAL A 204 -3.63 -14.35 -9.89
C VAL A 204 -4.06 -13.36 -8.82
N GLY A 205 -4.97 -12.44 -9.14
CA GLY A 205 -5.51 -11.48 -8.18
C GLY A 205 -6.20 -12.15 -7.00
N ARG A 206 -6.92 -13.26 -7.23
CA ARG A 206 -7.51 -14.06 -6.14
C ARG A 206 -6.44 -14.69 -5.25
N ASN A 207 -5.35 -15.22 -5.81
CA ASN A 207 -4.22 -15.71 -5.02
C ASN A 207 -3.56 -14.60 -4.18
N GLU A 208 -3.40 -13.40 -4.75
CA GLU A 208 -2.88 -12.24 -4.03
C GLU A 208 -3.83 -11.81 -2.91
N MET A 209 -5.14 -11.84 -3.15
CA MET A 209 -6.13 -11.56 -2.12
C MET A 209 -6.04 -12.58 -0.97
N LEU A 210 -5.97 -13.88 -1.28
CA LEU A 210 -5.72 -14.90 -0.25
C LEU A 210 -4.41 -14.63 0.51
N ALA A 211 -3.43 -13.95 -0.09
CA ALA A 211 -2.16 -13.60 0.54
C ALA A 211 -2.33 -12.49 1.57
N ALA A 212 -3.06 -11.45 1.17
CA ALA A 212 -3.34 -10.30 2.00
C ALA A 212 -4.10 -10.70 3.27
N PHE A 213 -4.92 -11.76 3.19
CA PHE A 213 -5.65 -12.33 4.32
C PHE A 213 -4.85 -13.42 5.10
N ASP A 214 -3.59 -13.68 4.75
CA ASP A 214 -2.74 -14.78 5.28
C ASP A 214 -3.42 -16.16 5.25
N ILE A 215 -4.23 -16.43 4.22
CA ILE A 215 -4.94 -17.70 4.08
C ILE A 215 -3.97 -18.81 3.68
N LYS A 216 -4.01 -19.91 4.43
CA LYS A 216 -3.24 -21.13 4.18
C LYS A 216 -4.19 -22.33 4.16
N VAL A 217 -4.00 -23.20 3.18
CA VAL A 217 -4.84 -24.40 3.00
C VAL A 217 -3.99 -25.61 3.30
N THR A 218 -4.30 -26.32 4.38
CA THR A 218 -3.60 -27.57 4.73
C THR A 218 -4.43 -28.79 4.34
N LEU A 219 -3.89 -29.65 3.48
CA LEU A 219 -4.53 -30.92 3.13
C LEU A 219 -3.99 -32.06 3.98
N TRP A 220 -4.90 -32.87 4.51
CA TRP A 220 -4.57 -34.03 5.32
C TRP A 220 -4.97 -35.31 4.61
N ASN A 221 -4.20 -36.38 4.85
CA ASN A 221 -4.65 -37.72 4.48
C ASN A 221 -5.93 -38.05 5.27
N THR A 222 -6.88 -38.74 4.66
CA THR A 222 -8.13 -39.17 5.31
C THR A 222 -7.88 -39.96 6.59
N LYS A 223 -6.79 -40.74 6.64
CA LYS A 223 -6.39 -41.54 7.80
C LYS A 223 -5.54 -40.78 8.84
N ALA A 224 -5.29 -39.49 8.66
CA ALA A 224 -4.46 -38.72 9.59
C ALA A 224 -5.14 -38.60 10.96
N PRO A 225 -4.51 -39.07 12.06
CA PRO A 225 -5.12 -39.12 13.39
C PRO A 225 -5.21 -37.75 14.06
N ARG A 226 -4.32 -36.83 13.69
CA ARG A 226 -4.31 -35.43 14.14
C ARG A 226 -4.25 -34.57 12.90
N ARG A 227 -5.11 -33.56 12.81
CA ARG A 227 -5.25 -32.66 11.64
C ARG A 227 -4.98 -31.19 11.95
N TRP A 228 -4.43 -30.92 13.13
CA TRP A 228 -4.14 -29.56 13.56
C TRP A 228 -2.96 -29.53 14.55
N PHE A 229 -2.07 -28.56 14.34
CA PHE A 229 -0.87 -28.31 15.16
C PHE A 229 -0.72 -26.81 15.41
N ALA A 230 -0.70 -26.42 16.68
CA ALA A 230 -0.49 -25.05 17.14
C ALA A 230 0.81 -24.42 16.61
N GLY A 231 0.81 -23.11 16.41
CA GLY A 231 2.02 -22.33 16.14
C GLY A 231 2.27 -22.11 14.65
N ARG A 232 3.51 -22.30 14.21
CA ARG A 232 4.02 -21.85 12.90
C ARG A 232 3.24 -22.40 11.68
N VAL A 233 2.49 -23.48 11.87
CA VAL A 233 1.79 -24.19 10.78
C VAL A 233 0.31 -23.80 10.66
N HIS A 234 -0.46 -23.73 11.75
CA HIS A 234 -1.92 -23.53 11.70
C HIS A 234 -2.44 -22.32 12.48
N GLY A 235 -1.57 -21.36 12.84
CA GLY A 235 -1.97 -20.15 13.55
C GLY A 235 -2.12 -20.37 15.07
N PRO A 236 -2.89 -19.50 15.79
CA PRO A 236 -2.85 -19.42 17.25
C PRO A 236 -3.20 -20.75 17.91
N GLU A 237 -2.86 -20.91 19.19
CA GLU A 237 -2.84 -22.17 19.98
C GLU A 237 -4.18 -22.94 20.10
N ARG A 238 -5.23 -22.54 19.38
CA ARG A 238 -6.55 -23.16 19.43
C ARG A 238 -6.95 -23.78 18.09
N ASP A 239 -7.35 -25.05 18.13
CA ASP A 239 -7.90 -25.78 16.97
C ASP A 239 -9.20 -25.11 16.50
N PRO A 240 -9.33 -24.69 15.23
CA PRO A 240 -10.56 -24.09 14.70
C PRO A 240 -11.75 -25.05 14.74
N ASN A 241 -11.53 -26.36 14.86
CA ASN A 241 -12.59 -27.36 15.07
C ASN A 241 -12.91 -27.61 16.56
N SER A 242 -12.20 -26.95 17.49
CA SER A 242 -12.53 -26.95 18.92
C SER A 242 -13.69 -25.99 19.21
N VAL A 243 -14.86 -26.29 18.65
CA VAL A 243 -16.10 -25.67 19.11
C VAL A 243 -16.25 -26.01 20.60
N PRO A 244 -16.36 -25.03 21.51
CA PRO A 244 -16.72 -25.34 22.88
C PRO A 244 -18.13 -25.91 22.83
N LYS A 245 -18.32 -27.17 23.27
CA LYS A 245 -19.66 -27.70 23.54
C LYS A 245 -20.33 -26.67 24.46
N GLN A 246 -21.40 -26.02 23.98
CA GLN A 246 -22.22 -25.20 24.86
C GLN A 246 -22.66 -26.08 26.02
N PRO A 247 -22.51 -25.63 27.28
CA PRO A 247 -23.06 -26.38 28.40
C PRO A 247 -24.57 -26.47 28.18
N HIS A 248 -25.06 -27.69 28.00
CA HIS A 248 -26.49 -27.97 28.05
C HIS A 248 -27.01 -27.46 29.40
N ALA A 249 -27.93 -26.50 29.35
CA ALA A 249 -28.79 -26.12 30.46
C ALA A 249 -29.90 -27.17 30.64
#